data_AF-A0A917M0R7-F1
#
_entry.id   AF-A0A917M0R7-F1
#
_cell.length_a   1.000
_cell.length_b   1.000
_cell.length_c   1.000
_cell.angle_alpha   90.00
_cell.angle_beta   90.00
_cell.angle_gamma   90.00
#
_symmetry.space_group_name_H-M   'P 1'
#
loop_
_entity.id
_entity.type
_entity.pdbx_description
1 polymer ?
#
loop_
_entity_poly.entity_id
_entity_poly.type
_entity_poly.pdbx_seq_one_letter_code
_entity_poly.pdbx_strand_id
1 'polypeptide(L)'
;MALTAPFPDAARMTRTDVLHDAEATKRIIRRRPTQTQGQALEKLGRAIEYLMDSRMALIDEPSTKADAEALEILMRLNRCVFSECEEIVPVGRRLKAWVLAKVHAH
;
A
#
# COMPACT_ATOMS: atom_id res chain seq x y z
N MET A 1 -38.26 -9.15 -10.68
CA MET A 1 -37.20 -8.12 -10.77
C MET A 1 -37.21 -7.31 -9.49
N ALA A 2 -36.28 -7.58 -8.57
CA ALA A 2 -35.89 -6.71 -7.45
C ALA A 2 -34.68 -7.36 -6.76
N LEU A 3 -33.46 -6.89 -7.06
CA LEU A 3 -32.23 -7.22 -6.35
C LEU A 3 -31.64 -5.92 -5.82
N THR A 4 -32.21 -5.42 -4.73
CA THR A 4 -31.58 -4.39 -3.91
C THR A 4 -30.67 -5.10 -2.92
N ALA A 5 -29.36 -5.02 -3.13
CA ALA A 5 -28.38 -5.48 -2.16
C ALA A 5 -28.59 -4.72 -0.83
N PRO A 6 -28.63 -5.41 0.33
CA PRO A 6 -28.62 -4.72 1.60
C PRO A 6 -27.17 -4.31 1.88
N PHE A 7 -26.89 -3.02 1.81
CA PHE A 7 -25.76 -2.48 2.55
C PHE A 7 -25.96 -2.87 4.03
N PRO A 8 -24.99 -3.54 4.67
CA PRO A 8 -25.13 -3.89 6.07
C PRO A 8 -25.11 -2.61 6.92
N ASP A 9 -26.15 -2.50 7.73
CA ASP A 9 -26.44 -1.45 8.69
C ASP A 9 -25.20 -1.10 9.55
N ALA A 10 -24.77 0.16 9.50
CA ALA A 10 -23.56 0.68 10.16
C ALA A 10 -23.61 0.59 11.71
N ALA A 11 -24.76 0.23 12.27
CA ALA A 11 -24.97 0.17 13.72
C ALA A 11 -24.50 -1.14 14.38
N ARG A 12 -23.95 -2.11 13.64
CA ARG A 12 -23.64 -3.47 14.16
C ARG A 12 -22.18 -3.91 14.06
N MET A 13 -21.23 -2.98 13.91
CA MET A 13 -19.80 -3.30 14.10
C MET A 13 -19.48 -3.34 15.59
N THR A 14 -19.83 -4.46 16.23
CA THR A 14 -19.23 -4.86 17.51
C THR A 14 -17.72 -4.99 17.32
N ARG A 15 -17.01 -4.23 18.14
CA ARG A 15 -15.57 -3.91 18.13
C ARG A 15 -14.61 -5.11 18.30
N THR A 16 -15.10 -6.34 18.24
CA THR A 16 -14.34 -7.55 18.64
C THR A 16 -14.10 -8.55 17.51
N ASP A 17 -14.78 -8.45 16.37
CA ASP A 17 -14.63 -9.43 15.28
C ASP A 17 -13.51 -9.07 14.29
N VAL A 18 -12.98 -7.85 14.34
CA VAL A 18 -11.89 -7.38 13.46
C VAL A 18 -10.49 -7.76 14.00
N LEU A 19 -10.40 -8.30 15.21
CA LEU A 19 -9.12 -8.62 15.85
C LEU A 19 -8.55 -10.00 15.45
N HIS A 20 -9.34 -10.87 14.80
CA HIS A 20 -8.92 -12.26 14.59
C HIS A 20 -8.31 -12.58 13.22
N ASP A 21 -8.30 -11.64 12.25
CA ASP A 21 -7.93 -11.95 10.85
C ASP A 21 -6.81 -11.09 10.24
N ALA A 22 -6.09 -10.29 11.04
CA ALA A 22 -5.07 -9.37 10.52
C ALA A 22 -3.71 -9.40 11.24
N GLU A 23 -3.40 -10.46 11.99
CA GLU A 23 -2.02 -10.84 12.30
C GLU A 23 -1.29 -11.45 11.08
N ALA A 24 -1.64 -10.99 9.87
CA ALA A 24 -0.75 -11.08 8.73
C ALA A 24 0.48 -10.27 9.09
N THR A 25 1.50 -10.96 9.58
CA THR A 25 2.83 -10.43 9.89
C THR A 25 3.29 -9.65 8.66
N LYS A 26 3.06 -8.33 8.65
CA LYS A 26 3.31 -7.47 7.51
C LYS A 26 4.81 -7.44 7.34
N ARG A 27 5.33 -8.35 6.50
CA ARG A 27 6.76 -8.45 6.23
C ARG A 27 7.18 -7.07 5.75
N ILE A 28 7.98 -6.38 6.56
CA ILE A 28 8.51 -5.07 6.20
C ILE A 28 9.52 -5.32 5.09
N ILE A 29 9.08 -5.18 3.84
CA ILE A 29 9.94 -5.29 2.65
C ILE A 29 10.74 -4.00 2.58
N ARG A 30 12.03 -4.07 2.90
CA ARG A 30 12.95 -2.95 2.70
C ARG A 30 13.47 -3.02 1.27
N ARG A 31 13.32 -1.94 0.51
CA ARG A 31 13.83 -1.83 -0.86
C ARG A 31 14.86 -0.70 -0.93
N ARG A 32 15.86 -0.83 -1.79
CA ARG A 32 16.87 0.20 -2.05
C ARG A 32 16.52 0.86 -3.39
N PRO A 33 15.94 2.06 -3.38
CA PRO A 33 15.73 2.81 -4.61
C PRO A 33 17.07 3.31 -5.16
N THR A 34 17.18 3.38 -6.50
CA THR A 34 18.21 4.19 -7.16
C THR A 34 17.92 5.68 -6.97
N GLN A 35 18.86 6.57 -7.32
CA GLN A 35 18.62 8.02 -7.23
C GLN A 35 17.40 8.46 -8.07
N THR A 36 17.25 7.92 -9.28
CA THR A 36 16.12 8.24 -10.16
C THR A 36 14.80 7.70 -9.62
N GLN A 37 14.78 6.50 -9.06
CA GLN A 37 13.61 5.93 -8.39
C GLN A 37 13.25 6.72 -7.14
N GLY A 38 14.24 7.15 -6.34
CA GLY A 38 14.03 8.00 -5.17
C GLY A 38 13.38 9.32 -5.54
N GLN A 39 13.89 10.00 -6.58
CA GLN A 39 13.29 11.24 -7.10
C GLN A 39 11.87 11.03 -7.62
N ALA A 40 11.59 9.89 -8.27
CA ALA A 40 10.25 9.56 -8.75
C ALA A 40 9.28 9.36 -7.57
N LEU A 41 9.69 8.61 -6.55
CA LEU A 41 8.89 8.39 -5.34
C LEU A 41 8.64 9.71 -4.59
N GLU A 42 9.63 10.59 -4.50
CA GLU A 42 9.51 11.91 -3.88
C GLU A 42 8.47 12.78 -4.63
N LYS A 43 8.59 12.88 -5.95
CA LYS A 43 7.63 13.64 -6.78
C LYS A 43 6.21 13.10 -6.64
N LEU A 44 6.04 11.78 -6.66
CA LEU A 44 4.74 11.15 -6.50
C LEU A 44 4.16 11.36 -5.10
N GLY A 45 4.98 11.21 -4.06
CA GLY A 45 4.56 11.48 -2.68
C GLY A 45 4.09 12.92 -2.49
N ARG A 46 4.84 13.88 -3.04
CA ARG A 46 4.51 15.29 -2.96
C ARG A 46 3.27 15.68 -3.77
N ALA A 47 3.05 15.02 -4.92
CA ALA A 47 1.82 15.20 -5.69
C ALA A 47 0.58 14.69 -4.93
N ILE A 48 0.69 13.54 -4.25
CA ILE A 48 -0.37 12.99 -3.41
C ILE A 48 -0.69 13.94 -2.25
N GLU A 49 0.36 14.42 -1.57
CA GLU A 49 0.24 15.38 -0.46
C GLU A 49 -0.47 16.67 -0.92
N TYR A 50 0.00 17.30 -2.00
CA TYR A 50 -0.64 18.51 -2.52
C TYR A 50 -2.09 18.30 -2.94
N LEU A 51 -2.39 17.17 -3.59
CA LEU A 51 -3.78 16.89 -3.98
C LEU A 51 -4.65 16.74 -2.74
N MET A 52 -4.22 15.94 -1.77
CA MET A 52 -4.97 15.74 -0.52
C MET A 52 -5.16 17.05 0.26
N ASP A 53 -4.10 17.85 0.42
CA ASP A 53 -4.15 19.14 1.09
C ASP A 53 -5.09 20.11 0.38
N SER A 54 -5.06 20.14 -0.96
CA SER A 54 -5.99 20.97 -1.73
C SER A 54 -7.44 20.57 -1.47
N ARG A 55 -7.74 19.27 -1.36
CA ARG A 55 -9.09 18.78 -1.01
C ARG A 55 -9.50 19.11 0.40
N MET A 56 -8.57 19.07 1.35
CA MET A 56 -8.84 19.46 2.73
C MET A 56 -9.07 20.97 2.86
N ALA A 57 -8.47 21.79 1.98
CA ALA A 57 -8.68 23.23 1.96
C ALA A 57 -10.05 23.63 1.37
N LEU A 58 -10.60 22.84 0.45
CA LEU A 58 -11.93 23.04 -0.15
C LEU A 58 -13.04 22.37 0.68
N ILE A 59 -13.19 22.79 1.94
CA ILE A 59 -14.14 22.18 2.89
C ILE A 59 -15.60 22.28 2.42
N ASP A 60 -15.93 23.35 1.69
CA ASP A 60 -17.29 23.62 1.21
C ASP A 60 -17.64 22.95 -0.12
N GLU A 61 -16.65 22.37 -0.83
CA GLU A 61 -16.89 21.66 -2.09
C GLU A 61 -16.87 20.14 -1.90
N PRO A 62 -17.90 19.42 -2.37
CA PRO A 62 -17.93 17.97 -2.24
C PRO A 62 -16.81 17.34 -3.06
N SER A 63 -16.22 16.26 -2.53
CA SER A 63 -15.17 15.58 -3.26
C SER A 63 -15.69 15.01 -4.58
N THR A 64 -15.23 15.55 -5.71
CA THR A 64 -15.51 15.01 -7.04
C THR A 64 -14.89 13.62 -7.22
N LYS A 65 -15.50 12.84 -8.12
CA LYS A 65 -15.00 11.53 -8.54
C LYS A 65 -13.60 11.62 -9.18
N ALA A 66 -13.32 12.70 -9.90
CA ALA A 66 -12.05 12.90 -10.59
C ALA A 66 -10.88 12.97 -9.61
N ASP A 67 -11.08 13.55 -8.43
CA ASP A 67 -10.02 13.67 -7.43
C ASP A 67 -9.74 12.34 -6.72
N ALA A 68 -10.78 11.54 -6.48
CA ALA A 68 -10.62 10.19 -5.97
C ALA A 68 -9.86 9.31 -6.98
N GLU A 69 -10.22 9.40 -8.27
CA GLU A 69 -9.53 8.70 -9.36
C GLU A 69 -8.07 9.18 -9.50
N ALA A 70 -7.81 10.48 -9.42
CA ALA A 70 -6.47 11.04 -9.47
C ALA A 70 -5.60 10.55 -8.30
N LEU A 71 -6.16 10.52 -7.08
CA LEU A 71 -5.45 10.02 -5.90
C LEU A 71 -5.14 8.53 -6.02
N GLU A 72 -6.09 7.72 -6.51
CA GLU A 72 -5.89 6.29 -6.75
C GLU A 72 -4.77 6.05 -7.77
N ILE A 73 -4.77 6.78 -8.88
CA ILE A 73 -3.73 6.69 -9.91
C ILE A 73 -2.36 7.03 -9.32
N LEU A 74 -2.24 8.14 -8.58
CA LEU A 74 -0.98 8.55 -7.97
C LEU A 74 -0.48 7.52 -6.95
N MET A 75 -1.37 7.00 -6.10
CA MET A 75 -1.02 5.94 -5.14
C MET A 75 -0.59 4.65 -5.83
N ARG A 76 -1.26 4.27 -6.92
CA ARG A 76 -0.91 3.09 -7.71
C ARG A 76 0.47 3.25 -8.35
N LEU A 77 0.74 4.39 -8.98
CA LEU A 77 2.05 4.70 -9.56
C LEU A 77 3.16 4.69 -8.51
N ASN A 78 2.92 5.28 -7.34
CA ASN A 78 3.87 5.27 -6.23
C ASN A 78 4.22 3.83 -5.80
N ARG A 79 3.22 2.95 -5.70
CA ARG A 79 3.43 1.52 -5.40
C ARG A 79 4.15 0.79 -6.53
N CYS A 80 3.86 1.10 -7.79
CA CYS A 80 4.55 0.51 -8.94
C CYS A 80 6.05 0.84 -8.92
N VAL A 81 6.41 2.12 -8.77
CA VAL A 81 7.83 2.53 -8.67
C VAL A 81 8.51 1.88 -7.47
N PHE A 82 7.84 1.81 -6.32
CA PHE A 82 8.36 1.10 -5.16
C PHE A 82 8.57 -0.40 -5.45
N SER A 83 7.67 -1.04 -6.19
CA SER A 83 7.77 -2.45 -6.56
C SER A 83 8.87 -2.77 -7.58
N GLU A 84 9.39 -1.76 -8.28
CA GLU A 84 10.55 -1.87 -9.17
C GLU A 84 11.88 -1.64 -8.45
N CYS A 85 11.86 -1.08 -7.23
CA CYS A 85 13.08 -0.88 -6.43
C CYS A 85 13.66 -2.23 -5.98
N GLU A 86 14.98 -2.38 -5.99
CA GLU A 86 15.64 -3.63 -5.60
C GLU A 86 15.30 -4.00 -4.14
N GLU A 87 14.83 -5.22 -3.89
CA GLU A 87 14.56 -5.69 -2.53
C GLU A 87 15.88 -5.91 -1.78
N ILE A 88 16.04 -5.24 -0.64
CA ILE A 88 17.12 -5.50 0.29
C ILE A 88 16.81 -6.83 0.97
N VAL A 89 17.26 -7.93 0.39
CA VAL A 89 17.13 -9.25 0.99
C VAL A 89 17.91 -9.24 2.32
N PRO A 90 17.25 -9.40 3.47
CA PRO A 90 17.95 -9.40 4.75
C PRO A 90 18.96 -10.55 4.79
N VAL A 91 20.14 -10.29 5.34
CA VAL A 91 21.27 -11.25 5.38
C VAL A 91 20.86 -12.60 5.99
N GLY A 92 19.94 -12.59 6.97
CA GLY A 92 19.36 -13.81 7.55
C GLY A 92 18.54 -14.68 6.59
N ARG A 93 17.88 -14.11 5.57
CA ARG A 93 17.24 -14.90 4.50
C ARG A 93 18.28 -15.52 3.56
N ARG A 94 19.39 -14.82 3.28
CA ARG A 94 20.49 -15.36 2.47
C ARG A 94 21.15 -16.56 3.16
N LEU A 95 21.39 -16.46 4.46
CA LEU A 95 21.90 -17.57 5.28
C LEU A 95 20.92 -18.77 5.33
N LYS A 96 19.62 -18.52 5.56
CA LYS A 96 18.62 -19.60 5.52
C LYS A 96 18.54 -20.30 4.16
N ALA A 97 18.57 -19.53 3.07
CA ALA A 97 18.57 -20.11 1.71
C ALA A 97 19.83 -20.95 1.45
N TRP A 98 21.00 -20.51 1.91
CA TRP A 98 22.24 -21.28 1.81
C TRP A 98 22.20 -22.57 2.62
N VAL A 99 21.70 -22.54 3.86
CA VAL A 99 21.54 -23.74 4.69
C VAL A 99 20.57 -24.73 4.05
N LEU A 100 19.40 -24.27 3.58
CA LEU A 100 18.43 -25.12 2.89
C LEU A 100 18.99 -25.76 1.61
N ALA A 101 19.75 -25.01 0.82
CA ALA A 101 20.42 -25.51 -0.38
C ALA A 101 21.49 -26.56 -0.05
N LYS A 102 22.21 -26.38 1.07
CA LYS A 102 23.23 -27.33 1.52
C LYS A 102 22.63 -28.62 2.11
N VAL A 103 21.45 -28.53 2.71
CA VAL A 103 20.71 -29.69 3.26
C VAL A 103 20.09 -30.56 2.17
N HIS A 104 19.67 -30.00 1.03
CA HIS A 104 19.15 -30.77 -0.11
C HIS A 104 20.24 -31.36 -1.01
N ALA A 105 21.49 -30.95 -0.84
CA ALA A 105 22.63 -31.44 -1.61
C ALA A 105 23.32 -32.67 -0.98
N HIS A 106 22.69 -33.27 0.03
CA HIS A 106 23.23 -34.37 0.83
C HIS A 106 22.24 -35.53 0.93
#